data_AF-A0AA38UBU0-F1
#
_entry.id   AF-A0AA38UBU0-F1
#
_cell.length_a   1.000
_cell.length_b   1.000
_cell.length_c   1.000
_cell.angle_alpha   90.00
_cell.angle_beta   90.00
_cell.angle_gamma   90.00
#
_symmetry.space_group_name_H-M   'P 1'
#
loop_
_entity.id
_entity.type
_entity.pdbx_description
1 polymer ?
#
loop_
_entity_poly.entity_id
_entity_poly.type
_entity_poly.pdbx_seq_one_letter_code
_entity_poly.pdbx_strand_id
1 'polypeptide(L)'
;MVVAEEHAGEDGGRRRSRRSGVDRLVYHLHHYKVDVFYSVIDMQLQELNNCFNKSNTTLLLSIASFWPRQSFKSFQVDELMKMAEFYPVEFLSSSLKH
;
A
#
# COMPACT_ATOMS: atom_id res chain seq x y z
N MET A 1 -70.28 -38.37 1.70
CA MET A 1 -69.95 -38.35 0.26
C MET A 1 -70.75 -37.20 -0.33
N VAL A 2 -70.19 -35.99 -0.41
CA VAL A 2 -69.22 -35.59 -1.43
C VAL A 2 -68.09 -34.77 -0.79
N VAL A 3 -66.89 -34.96 -1.32
CA VAL A 3 -65.59 -34.39 -0.93
C VAL A 3 -65.34 -33.10 -1.74
N ALA A 4 -64.35 -32.31 -1.30
CA ALA A 4 -63.50 -31.39 -2.08
C ALA A 4 -64.01 -29.92 -2.22
N GLU A 5 -63.23 -28.84 -2.12
CA GLU A 5 -61.78 -28.65 -1.98
C GLU A 5 -61.47 -27.37 -1.18
N GLU A 6 -60.37 -27.45 -0.43
CA GLU A 6 -59.61 -26.34 0.11
C GLU A 6 -58.77 -25.72 -1.02
N HIS A 7 -58.98 -24.45 -1.36
CA HIS A 7 -58.08 -23.74 -2.28
C HIS A 7 -56.93 -23.09 -1.51
N ALA A 8 -55.86 -23.86 -1.35
CA ALA A 8 -54.51 -23.33 -1.14
C ALA A 8 -53.90 -22.95 -2.51
N GLY A 9 -53.26 -21.78 -2.62
CA GLY A 9 -52.68 -21.30 -3.88
C GLY A 9 -51.73 -20.12 -3.71
N GLU A 10 -50.53 -20.44 -3.25
CA GLU A 10 -49.31 -19.64 -3.08
C GLU A 10 -49.08 -18.45 -4.05
N ASP A 11 -48.92 -17.23 -3.51
CA ASP A 11 -48.19 -16.13 -4.17
C ASP A 11 -46.92 -15.77 -3.37
N GLY A 12 -46.03 -16.75 -3.23
CA GLY A 12 -44.74 -16.64 -2.53
C GLY A 12 -43.51 -16.52 -3.45
N GLY A 13 -43.69 -16.49 -4.78
CA GLY A 13 -42.60 -16.73 -5.74
C GLY A 13 -41.69 -15.54 -6.07
N ARG A 14 -42.12 -14.29 -5.82
CA ARG A 14 -41.40 -13.10 -6.32
C ARG A 14 -40.35 -12.49 -5.38
N ARG A 15 -40.22 -13.00 -4.15
CA ARG A 15 -39.31 -12.43 -3.14
C ARG A 15 -37.92 -13.06 -3.14
N ARG A 16 -37.75 -14.33 -3.52
CA ARG A 16 -36.46 -15.03 -3.50
C ARG A 16 -35.52 -14.62 -4.64
N SER A 17 -36.05 -14.47 -5.85
CA SER A 17 -35.25 -14.09 -7.03
C SER A 17 -34.66 -12.68 -6.92
N ARG A 18 -35.41 -11.72 -6.36
CA ARG A 18 -34.93 -10.35 -6.12
C ARG A 18 -33.81 -10.29 -5.07
N ARG A 19 -33.87 -11.11 -4.01
CA ARG A 19 -32.81 -11.18 -2.99
C ARG A 19 -31.51 -11.76 -3.54
N SER A 20 -31.60 -12.84 -4.32
CA SER A 20 -30.43 -13.46 -4.96
C SER A 20 -29.70 -12.53 -5.95
N GLY A 21 -30.43 -11.69 -6.69
CA GLY A 21 -29.84 -10.67 -7.56
C GLY A 21 -29.14 -9.55 -6.77
N VAL A 22 -29.73 -9.10 -5.66
CA VAL A 22 -29.15 -8.07 -4.80
C VAL A 22 -27.91 -8.59 -4.09
N ASP A 23 -27.93 -9.80 -3.54
CA ASP A 23 -26.77 -10.42 -2.89
C ASP A 23 -25.59 -10.56 -3.85
N ARG A 24 -25.86 -10.91 -5.11
CA ARG A 24 -24.83 -10.98 -6.17
C ARG A 24 -24.24 -9.62 -6.51
N LEU A 25 -25.06 -8.58 -6.58
CA LEU A 25 -24.60 -7.21 -6.82
C LEU A 25 -23.79 -6.67 -5.64
N VAL A 26 -24.21 -6.96 -4.41
CA VAL A 26 -23.48 -6.61 -3.18
C VAL A 26 -22.13 -7.31 -3.16
N TYR A 27 -22.07 -8.60 -3.49
CA TYR A 27 -20.81 -9.35 -3.59
C TYR A 27 -19.88 -8.76 -4.67
N HIS A 28 -20.40 -8.49 -5.88
CA HIS A 28 -19.61 -7.91 -6.97
C HIS A 28 -19.10 -6.50 -6.65
N LEU A 29 -19.95 -5.64 -6.07
CA LEU A 29 -19.57 -4.29 -5.71
C LEU A 29 -18.55 -4.28 -4.57
N HIS A 30 -18.71 -5.19 -3.61
CA HIS A 30 -17.77 -5.37 -2.50
C HIS A 30 -16.43 -5.88 -3.02
N HIS A 31 -16.41 -6.96 -3.80
CA HIS A 31 -15.20 -7.51 -4.42
C HIS A 31 -14.48 -6.47 -5.28
N TYR A 32 -15.20 -5.76 -6.16
CA TYR A 32 -14.59 -4.74 -7.01
C TYR A 32 -14.00 -3.57 -6.21
N LYS A 33 -14.73 -3.04 -5.23
CA LYS A 33 -14.22 -1.93 -4.42
C LYS A 33 -13.04 -2.38 -3.55
N VAL A 34 -13.22 -3.47 -2.83
CA VAL A 34 -12.25 -3.95 -1.85
C VAL A 34 -10.95 -4.37 -2.51
N ASP A 35 -11.00 -5.10 -3.63
CA ASP A 35 -9.78 -5.56 -4.31
C ASP A 35 -9.02 -4.40 -4.95
N VAL A 36 -9.73 -3.41 -5.52
CA VAL A 36 -9.08 -2.22 -6.06
C VAL A 36 -8.42 -1.42 -4.94
N PHE A 37 -9.09 -1.24 -3.80
CA PHE A 37 -8.51 -0.56 -2.65
C PHE A 37 -7.28 -1.31 -2.10
N TYR A 38 -7.37 -2.63 -1.93
CA TYR A 38 -6.23 -3.42 -1.47
C TYR A 38 -5.08 -3.40 -2.47
N SER A 39 -5.35 -3.48 -3.77
CA SER A 39 -4.31 -3.38 -4.80
C SER A 39 -3.58 -2.04 -4.72
N VAL A 40 -4.29 -0.94 -4.50
CA VAL A 40 -3.67 0.38 -4.33
C VAL A 40 -2.82 0.43 -3.05
N ILE A 41 -3.31 -0.15 -1.94
CA ILE A 41 -2.56 -0.23 -0.69
C ILE A 41 -1.27 -1.04 -0.89
N ASP A 42 -1.35 -2.21 -1.53
CA ASP A 42 -0.20 -3.09 -1.77
C ASP A 42 0.84 -2.40 -2.67
N MET A 43 0.40 -1.70 -3.72
CA MET A 43 1.30 -0.90 -4.57
C MET A 43 2.01 0.20 -3.77
N GLN A 44 1.29 0.95 -2.93
CA GLN A 44 1.92 1.97 -2.09
C GLN A 44 2.88 1.36 -1.08
N LEU A 45 2.54 0.22 -0.49
CA LEU A 45 3.41 -0.48 0.47
C LEU A 45 4.70 -0.95 -0.21
N GLN A 46 4.59 -1.47 -1.43
CA GLN A 46 5.73 -1.90 -2.22
C GLN A 46 6.63 -0.72 -2.58
N GLU A 47 6.05 0.40 -3.01
CA GLU A 47 6.82 1.62 -3.32
C GLU A 47 7.52 2.17 -2.08
N LEU A 48 6.83 2.20 -0.93
CA LEU A 48 7.44 2.56 0.35
C LEU A 48 8.57 1.61 0.71
N ASN A 49 8.39 0.30 0.57
CA ASN A 49 9.45 -0.68 0.85
C ASN A 49 10.64 -0.53 -0.09
N ASN A 50 10.41 -0.18 -1.36
CA ASN A 50 11.47 0.12 -2.33
C ASN A 50 12.21 1.40 -1.96
N CYS A 51 11.49 2.46 -1.60
CA CYS A 51 12.05 3.76 -1.20
C CYS A 51 12.74 3.72 0.18
N PHE A 52 12.29 2.89 1.12
CA PHE A 52 12.83 2.74 2.46
C PHE A 52 13.59 1.42 2.65
N ASN A 53 14.22 0.92 1.57
CA ASN A 53 15.14 -0.18 1.70
C ASN A 53 16.32 0.18 2.63
N LYS A 54 17.06 -0.82 3.11
CA LYS A 54 18.16 -0.65 4.08
C LYS A 54 19.22 0.38 3.63
N SER A 55 19.49 0.46 2.34
CA SER A 55 20.44 1.42 1.77
C SER A 55 19.89 2.85 1.81
N ASN A 56 18.65 3.05 1.41
CA ASN A 56 18.02 4.37 1.37
C ASN A 56 17.75 4.95 2.77
N THR A 57 17.38 4.10 3.73
CA THR A 57 17.22 4.50 5.13
C THR A 57 18.55 4.91 5.76
N THR A 58 19.63 4.17 5.47
CA THR A 58 20.99 4.53 5.88
C THR A 58 21.38 5.87 5.25
N LEU A 59 21.12 6.07 3.96
CA LEU A 59 21.38 7.32 3.26
C LEU A 59 20.63 8.51 3.87
N LEU A 60 19.33 8.36 4.15
CA LEU A 60 18.51 9.40 4.77
C LEU A 60 19.01 9.76 6.19
N LEU A 61 19.41 8.75 6.97
CA LEU A 61 19.99 8.97 8.30
C LEU A 61 21.33 9.69 8.21
N SER A 62 22.19 9.32 7.26
CA SER A 62 23.43 10.02 6.99
C SER A 62 23.15 11.49 6.61
N ILE A 63 22.24 11.79 5.67
CA ILE A 63 21.84 13.18 5.33
C ILE A 63 21.36 13.92 6.57
N ALA A 64 20.57 13.24 7.41
CA ALA A 64 20.05 13.82 8.63
C ALA A 64 21.15 14.22 9.62
N SER A 65 22.19 13.41 9.68
CA SER A 65 23.40 13.65 10.48
C SER A 65 24.13 14.92 10.04
N PHE A 66 24.00 15.31 8.77
CA PHE A 66 24.54 16.55 8.21
C PHE A 66 23.65 17.78 8.39
N TRP A 67 22.52 17.69 9.11
CA TRP A 67 21.70 18.88 9.33
C TRP A 67 22.40 19.91 10.23
N PRO A 68 22.79 21.09 9.71
CA PRO A 68 23.57 22.07 10.47
C PRO A 68 22.78 22.67 11.64
N ARG A 69 21.45 22.66 11.52
CA ARG A 69 20.52 23.17 12.53
C ARG A 69 20.51 22.36 13.83
N GLN A 70 20.94 21.11 13.77
CA GLN A 70 21.15 20.26 14.95
C GLN A 70 22.63 20.20 15.35
N SER A 71 23.44 21.16 14.88
CA SER A 71 24.89 21.20 15.12
C SER A 71 25.60 19.89 14.81
N PHE A 72 25.13 19.16 13.79
CA PHE A 72 25.71 17.86 13.43
C PHE A 72 25.72 16.86 14.59
N LYS A 73 24.78 16.97 15.54
CA LYS A 73 24.80 16.17 16.78
C LYS A 73 24.76 14.66 16.54
N SER A 74 24.14 14.23 15.45
CA SER A 74 24.09 12.82 15.03
C SER A 74 25.14 12.45 13.98
N PHE A 75 26.03 13.39 13.60
CA PHE A 75 27.07 13.15 12.60
C PHE A 75 28.06 12.09 13.05
N GLN A 76 28.24 11.07 12.21
CA GLN A 76 29.22 10.01 12.38
C GLN A 76 30.07 9.89 11.13
N VAL A 77 31.39 9.89 11.27
CA VAL A 77 32.33 9.77 10.14
C VAL A 77 32.14 8.45 9.38
N ASP A 78 31.75 7.39 10.08
CA ASP A 78 31.45 6.08 9.47
C ASP A 78 30.22 6.14 8.54
N GLU A 79 29.24 6.99 8.85
CA GLU A 79 28.07 7.21 8.01
C GLU A 79 28.40 8.05 6.76
N LEU A 80 29.38 8.95 6.87
CA LEU A 80 29.94 9.70 5.73
C LEU A 80 30.70 8.78 4.77
N MET A 81 31.54 7.89 5.29
CA MET A 81 32.26 6.92 4.44
C MET A 81 31.30 6.03 3.65
N LYS A 82 30.24 5.53 4.29
CA LYS A 82 29.19 4.75 3.61
C LYS A 82 28.48 5.57 2.52
N MET A 83 28.27 6.87 2.73
CA MET A 83 27.74 7.74 1.67
C MET A 83 28.70 7.89 0.49
N ALA A 84 30.00 8.00 0.75
CA ALA A 84 31.00 8.08 -0.31
C ALA A 84 31.02 6.81 -1.19
N GLU A 85 30.68 5.65 -0.62
CA GLU A 85 30.51 4.40 -1.37
C GLU A 85 29.31 4.42 -2.32
N PHE A 86 28.22 5.13 -1.98
CA PHE A 86 27.05 5.28 -2.87
C PHE A 86 27.29 6.26 -4.02
N TYR A 87 28.22 7.20 -3.87
CA TYR A 87 28.54 8.22 -4.87
C TYR A 87 30.03 8.27 -5.18
N PRO A 88 30.65 7.15 -5.61
CA PRO A 88 32.10 7.07 -5.74
C PRO A 88 32.63 8.13 -6.72
N VAL A 89 31.90 8.46 -7.79
CA VAL A 89 32.31 9.46 -8.78
C VAL A 89 32.42 10.87 -8.16
N GLU A 90 31.48 11.25 -7.30
CA GLU A 90 31.45 12.58 -6.65
C GLU A 90 32.55 12.71 -5.59
N PHE A 91 32.88 11.62 -4.90
CA PHE A 91 33.90 11.60 -3.84
C PHE A 91 35.32 11.24 -4.34
N LEU A 92 35.46 10.73 -5.55
CA LEU A 92 36.74 10.50 -6.23
C LEU A 92 37.16 11.67 -7.13
N SER A 93 36.26 12.63 -7.34
CA SER A 93 36.57 13.87 -8.06
C SER A 93 37.55 14.71 -7.24
N SER A 94 38.84 14.61 -7.58
CA SER A 94 39.90 15.50 -7.12
C SER A 94 39.80 16.93 -7.68
N SER A 95 38.63 17.34 -8.20
CA SER A 95 38.36 18.71 -8.65
C SER A 95 37.88 19.60 -7.51
N LEU A 96 38.55 19.56 -6.36
CA LEU A 96 38.72 20.75 -5.53
C LEU A 96 39.79 21.63 -6.20
N LYS A 97 39.41 22.26 -7.33
CA LYS A 97 40.18 23.38 -7.87
C LYS A 97 39.88 24.57 -6.97
N HIS A 98 40.70 24.76 -5.95
CA HIS A 98 40.79 26.02 -5.22
C HIS A 98 42.16 26.66 -5.48
#